data_AF-A0A4Q3EDS7-F1
#
_entry.id   AF-A0A4Q3EDS7-F1
#
_cell.length_a   1.000
_cell.length_b   1.000
_cell.length_c   1.000
_cell.angle_alpha   90.00
_cell.angle_beta   90.00
_cell.angle_gamma   90.00
#
_symmetry.space_group_name_H-M   'P 1'
#
loop_
_entity.id
_entity.type
_entity.pdbx_description
1 polymer ?
#
loop_
_entity_poly.entity_id
_entity_poly.type
_entity_poly.pdbx_seq_one_letter_code
_entity_poly.pdbx_strand_id
1 'polypeptide(L)'
;VGDIETHVARKLVDVLQPLVADEIRITQNQGLLLKYVRKEALPALYEGLAALDFAAPGFDSVADVTTCPGTDTCNLGISNSMTMAKVLENLIFNEYEDFILNREIKIKISGCMNSCGQHGLAHIGLHGSSLKSGTRVLPSVQVLLGGGTVGNGVGRAAERVVKVPAKRATHVLRAILDDYRSNSITDETFHNYYDRQGKDYFYRLLKPLADLTTLTEDEFVDWGHEETYVSAIGVGECAGVVIDLVATLLYESEEKLEWAKGSFAGKSWADAIYHSYSVFVSSAKALLLDKGVNSSTQAGIIREFDAQYVAAGEFTVDGTFTDLVLQINKNEPSEEFATAYLAQAIQFLNDSKIKREELVRS
;
A
#
# COMPACT_ATOMS: atom_id res chain seq x y z
N VAL A 1 15.96 -5.18 -2.55
CA VAL A 1 14.69 -4.38 -2.68
C VAL A 1 14.30 -4.09 -4.14
N GLY A 2 13.04 -4.38 -4.52
CA GLY A 2 12.53 -4.31 -5.90
C GLY A 2 12.15 -2.93 -6.45
N ASP A 3 13.07 -1.97 -6.42
CA ASP A 3 12.92 -0.66 -7.08
C ASP A 3 14.05 -0.47 -8.12
N ILE A 4 13.71 0.05 -9.30
CA ILE A 4 14.65 0.31 -10.40
C ILE A 4 14.28 1.64 -11.05
N GLU A 5 15.12 2.66 -10.83
CA GLU A 5 14.93 3.96 -11.46
C GLU A 5 14.99 3.88 -12.99
N THR A 6 14.22 4.72 -13.68
CA THR A 6 14.12 4.69 -15.15
C THR A 6 15.47 4.78 -15.86
N HIS A 7 16.39 5.58 -15.34
CA HIS A 7 17.71 5.75 -15.95
C HIS A 7 18.59 4.49 -15.78
N VAL A 8 18.44 3.76 -14.67
CA VAL A 8 19.09 2.46 -14.42
C VAL A 8 18.45 1.38 -15.29
N ALA A 9 17.12 1.36 -15.39
CA ALA A 9 16.38 0.41 -16.22
C ALA A 9 16.81 0.50 -17.71
N ARG A 10 17.06 1.69 -18.23
CA ARG A 10 17.58 1.87 -19.61
C ARG A 10 18.97 1.26 -19.78
N LYS A 11 19.89 1.54 -18.86
CA LYS A 11 21.24 0.94 -18.86
C LYS A 11 21.18 -0.59 -18.74
N LEU A 12 20.26 -1.10 -17.92
CA LEU A 12 20.01 -2.54 -17.80
C LEU A 12 19.60 -3.11 -19.16
N VAL A 13 18.66 -2.49 -19.86
CA VAL A 13 18.25 -2.94 -21.20
C VAL A 13 19.44 -2.94 -22.17
N ASP A 14 20.30 -1.91 -22.17
CA ASP A 14 21.49 -1.85 -23.03
C ASP A 14 22.45 -3.03 -22.77
N VAL A 15 22.60 -3.44 -21.51
CA VAL A 15 23.40 -4.62 -21.12
C VAL A 15 22.75 -5.93 -21.58
N LEU A 16 21.43 -6.05 -21.41
CA LEU A 16 20.70 -7.29 -21.65
C LEU A 16 20.46 -7.57 -23.15
N GLN A 17 20.21 -6.53 -23.95
CA GLN A 17 19.83 -6.64 -25.37
C GLN A 17 20.76 -7.54 -26.22
N PRO A 18 22.10 -7.48 -26.10
CA PRO A 18 22.97 -8.39 -26.86
C PRO A 18 23.09 -9.81 -26.29
N LEU A 19 22.63 -10.05 -25.05
CA LEU A 19 22.95 -11.26 -24.26
C LEU A 19 21.75 -12.13 -23.91
N VAL A 20 20.55 -11.54 -23.81
CA VAL A 20 19.29 -12.19 -23.44
C VAL A 20 18.35 -12.13 -24.63
N ALA A 21 17.48 -13.12 -24.79
CA ALA A 21 16.36 -12.97 -25.72
C ALA A 21 15.43 -11.84 -25.23
N ASP A 22 14.60 -11.27 -26.10
CA ASP A 22 13.66 -10.17 -25.79
C ASP A 22 12.51 -10.57 -24.83
N GLU A 23 12.76 -11.44 -23.84
CA GLU A 23 11.82 -11.87 -22.81
C GLU A 23 12.44 -11.81 -21.41
N ILE A 24 11.89 -10.93 -20.56
CA ILE A 24 12.18 -10.80 -19.13
C ILE A 24 10.86 -11.00 -18.37
N ARG A 25 10.88 -11.73 -17.25
CA ARG A 25 9.71 -11.88 -16.37
C ARG A 25 10.00 -11.33 -14.98
N ILE A 26 9.01 -10.76 -14.34
CA ILE A 26 9.08 -10.33 -12.94
C ILE A 26 8.54 -11.46 -12.06
N THR A 27 9.29 -11.82 -11.02
CA THR A 27 8.95 -12.90 -10.10
C THR A 27 8.19 -12.38 -8.87
N GLN A 28 7.57 -13.28 -8.10
CA GLN A 28 6.82 -12.94 -6.89
C GLN A 28 7.71 -12.37 -5.76
N ASN A 29 9.00 -12.71 -5.76
CA ASN A 29 10.02 -12.11 -4.89
C ASN A 29 10.63 -10.84 -5.50
N GLN A 30 9.98 -10.19 -6.48
CA GLN A 30 10.40 -8.92 -7.09
C GLN A 30 11.72 -9.00 -7.88
N GLY A 31 12.18 -10.20 -8.21
CA GLY A 31 13.35 -10.43 -9.05
C GLY A 31 13.02 -10.42 -10.54
N LEU A 32 14.08 -10.34 -11.36
CA LEU A 32 14.00 -10.43 -12.81
C LEU A 32 14.50 -11.81 -13.28
N LEU A 33 13.65 -12.54 -13.99
CA LEU A 33 14.00 -13.79 -14.67
C LEU A 33 14.37 -13.49 -16.12
N LEU A 34 15.66 -13.61 -16.43
CA LEU A 34 16.23 -13.45 -17.76
C LEU A 34 16.13 -14.79 -18.52
N LYS A 35 15.36 -14.85 -19.61
CA LYS A 35 15.14 -16.10 -20.34
C LYS A 35 16.05 -16.25 -21.56
N TYR A 36 16.37 -17.50 -21.86
CA TYR A 36 17.11 -17.91 -23.07
C TYR A 36 18.52 -17.31 -23.20
N VAL A 37 19.20 -17.05 -22.07
CA VAL A 37 20.61 -16.67 -22.07
C VAL A 37 21.47 -17.86 -22.48
N ARG A 38 22.30 -17.68 -23.51
CA ARG A 38 23.28 -18.70 -23.92
C ARG A 38 24.34 -18.88 -22.83
N LYS A 39 24.78 -20.12 -22.59
CA LYS A 39 25.76 -20.42 -21.53
C LYS A 39 27.06 -19.62 -21.70
N GLU A 40 27.47 -19.39 -22.94
CA GLU A 40 28.70 -18.67 -23.29
C GLU A 40 28.59 -17.16 -23.00
N ALA A 41 27.37 -16.63 -22.88
CA ALA A 41 27.10 -15.23 -22.57
C ALA A 41 27.09 -14.94 -21.06
N LEU A 42 27.08 -15.97 -20.21
CA LEU A 42 26.98 -15.80 -18.75
C LEU A 42 28.11 -14.93 -18.16
N PRO A 43 29.39 -15.05 -18.56
CA PRO A 43 30.44 -14.16 -18.04
C PRO A 43 30.20 -12.70 -18.41
N ALA A 44 29.89 -12.40 -19.68
CA ALA A 44 29.61 -11.04 -20.13
C ALA A 44 28.36 -10.46 -19.46
N LEU A 45 27.34 -11.29 -19.24
CA LEU A 45 26.12 -10.89 -18.54
C LEU A 45 26.42 -10.56 -17.07
N TYR A 46 27.20 -11.39 -16.39
CA TYR A 46 27.59 -11.15 -15.00
C TYR A 46 28.36 -9.83 -14.86
N GLU A 47 29.37 -9.59 -15.70
CA GLU A 47 30.13 -8.33 -15.69
C GLU A 47 29.25 -7.11 -15.96
N GLY A 48 28.34 -7.20 -16.93
CA GLY A 48 27.40 -6.12 -17.25
C GLY A 48 26.43 -5.82 -16.11
N LEU A 49 25.92 -6.85 -15.43
CA LEU A 49 25.07 -6.70 -14.24
C LEU A 49 25.87 -6.17 -13.04
N ALA A 50 27.11 -6.60 -12.87
CA ALA A 50 27.99 -6.16 -11.79
C ALA A 50 28.32 -4.67 -11.90
N ALA A 51 28.52 -4.16 -13.13
CA ALA A 51 28.69 -2.73 -13.38
C ALA A 51 27.47 -1.87 -13.02
N LEU A 52 26.31 -2.49 -12.82
CA LEU A 52 25.05 -1.85 -12.40
C LEU A 52 24.64 -2.21 -10.97
N ASP A 53 25.53 -2.84 -10.18
CA ASP A 53 25.26 -3.34 -8.83
C ASP A 53 24.11 -4.38 -8.74
N PHE A 54 23.85 -5.11 -9.84
CA PHE A 54 22.82 -6.16 -9.95
C PHE A 54 23.36 -7.59 -9.93
N ALA A 55 24.62 -7.78 -9.49
CA ALA A 55 25.28 -9.09 -9.43
C ALA A 55 25.41 -9.67 -8.01
N ALA A 56 24.69 -9.11 -7.04
CA ALA A 56 24.68 -9.64 -5.67
C ALA A 56 24.18 -11.10 -5.64
N PRO A 57 24.85 -12.01 -4.91
CA PRO A 57 24.41 -13.39 -4.80
C PRO A 57 23.16 -13.49 -3.90
N GLY A 58 22.53 -14.67 -3.90
CA GLY A 58 21.43 -14.94 -2.97
C GLY A 58 20.04 -14.64 -3.49
N PHE A 59 19.81 -14.59 -4.81
CA PHE A 59 18.46 -14.60 -5.39
C PHE A 59 17.60 -15.66 -4.70
N ASP A 60 16.36 -15.33 -4.33
CA ASP A 60 15.40 -16.24 -3.68
C ASP A 60 15.98 -16.95 -2.43
N SER A 61 16.79 -16.25 -1.65
CA SER A 61 17.36 -16.73 -0.38
C SER A 61 16.90 -15.89 0.81
N VAL A 62 17.46 -16.15 2.00
CA VAL A 62 17.33 -15.28 3.17
C VAL A 62 17.77 -13.86 2.87
N ALA A 63 18.81 -13.67 2.05
CA ALA A 63 19.33 -12.37 1.64
C ALA A 63 18.48 -11.63 0.60
N ASP A 64 17.40 -12.25 0.08
CA ASP A 64 16.50 -11.64 -0.90
C ASP A 64 15.16 -11.29 -0.25
N VAL A 65 15.13 -10.15 0.42
CA VAL A 65 13.99 -9.74 1.25
C VAL A 65 12.90 -9.10 0.39
N THR A 66 11.73 -9.73 0.33
CA THR A 66 10.57 -9.16 -0.37
C THR A 66 9.87 -8.13 0.50
N THR A 67 9.47 -7.01 -0.08
CA THR A 67 8.86 -5.91 0.70
C THR A 67 7.81 -5.14 -0.09
N CYS A 68 6.81 -4.56 0.56
CA CYS A 68 5.94 -3.57 -0.10
C CYS A 68 6.53 -2.15 0.04
N PRO A 69 6.00 -1.14 -0.66
CA PRO A 69 6.56 0.21 -0.59
C PRO A 69 6.51 0.84 0.82
N GLY A 70 5.54 0.44 1.65
CA GLY A 70 5.38 1.00 2.99
C GLY A 70 5.21 2.52 2.96
N THR A 71 5.75 3.24 3.95
CA THR A 71 5.62 4.70 4.04
C THR A 71 6.37 5.48 2.95
N ASP A 72 7.14 4.83 2.07
CA ASP A 72 7.80 5.54 0.95
C ASP A 72 6.77 6.11 -0.04
N THR A 73 5.72 5.35 -0.37
CA THR A 73 4.71 5.79 -1.35
C THR A 73 3.28 5.40 -0.99
N CYS A 74 3.06 4.56 0.04
CA CYS A 74 1.72 4.08 0.38
C CYS A 74 1.09 4.90 1.50
N ASN A 75 -0.09 5.47 1.24
CA ASN A 75 -0.90 6.19 2.23
C ASN A 75 -1.36 5.32 3.42
N LEU A 76 -1.38 3.99 3.25
CA LEU A 76 -1.71 3.02 4.30
C LEU A 76 -0.46 2.48 5.01
N GLY A 77 0.74 2.92 4.61
CA GLY A 77 1.99 2.55 5.24
C GLY A 77 2.04 3.02 6.69
N ILE A 78 2.43 2.12 7.59
CA ILE A 78 2.66 2.42 9.01
C ILE A 78 4.16 2.47 9.28
N SER A 79 4.94 1.62 8.60
CA SER A 79 6.40 1.65 8.67
C SER A 79 7.05 1.65 7.29
N ASN A 80 8.29 2.11 7.21
CA ASN A 80 9.13 2.07 6.03
C ASN A 80 9.68 0.65 5.84
N SER A 81 8.95 -0.16 5.10
CA SER A 81 9.31 -1.55 4.84
C SER A 81 10.46 -1.70 3.83
N MET A 82 10.68 -0.74 2.94
CA MET A 82 11.77 -0.79 1.95
C MET A 82 13.12 -0.55 2.61
N THR A 83 13.24 0.51 3.42
CA THR A 83 14.47 0.80 4.16
C THR A 83 14.77 -0.31 5.16
N MET A 84 13.74 -0.82 5.86
CA MET A 84 13.92 -1.97 6.74
C MET A 84 14.42 -3.21 5.98
N ALA A 85 13.91 -3.50 4.78
CA ALA A 85 14.41 -4.60 3.96
C ALA A 85 15.90 -4.42 3.63
N LYS A 86 16.34 -3.24 3.17
CA LYS A 86 17.76 -2.95 2.91
C LYS A 86 18.63 -3.16 4.16
N VAL A 87 18.15 -2.73 5.34
CA VAL A 87 18.86 -2.91 6.61
C VAL A 87 19.01 -4.38 6.96
N LEU A 88 17.97 -5.20 6.77
CA LEU A 88 18.04 -6.64 7.04
C LEU A 88 18.87 -7.38 5.98
N GLU A 89 18.77 -7.03 4.70
CA GLU A 89 19.65 -7.55 3.64
C GLU A 89 21.12 -7.28 3.99
N ASN A 90 21.46 -6.04 4.34
CA ASN A 90 22.82 -5.66 4.77
C ASN A 90 23.28 -6.44 6.01
N LEU A 91 22.40 -6.69 6.98
CA LEU A 91 22.73 -7.50 8.15
C LEU A 91 23.15 -8.92 7.72
N ILE A 92 22.41 -9.53 6.80
CA ILE A 92 22.68 -10.89 6.32
C ILE A 92 24.03 -10.95 5.59
N PHE A 93 24.27 -10.02 4.67
CA PHE A 93 25.54 -9.96 3.94
C PHE A 93 26.76 -9.74 4.83
N ASN A 94 26.62 -9.03 5.96
CA ASN A 94 27.73 -8.70 6.85
C ASN A 94 27.94 -9.71 8.00
N GLU A 95 26.89 -10.38 8.48
CA GLU A 95 26.93 -11.19 9.70
C GLU A 95 26.51 -12.66 9.52
N TYR A 96 25.85 -13.01 8.42
CA TYR A 96 25.25 -14.32 8.18
C TYR A 96 25.58 -14.86 6.78
N GLU A 97 26.87 -14.94 6.45
CA GLU A 97 27.37 -15.40 5.15
C GLU A 97 26.83 -16.80 4.78
N ASP A 98 26.69 -17.68 5.78
CA ASP A 98 26.13 -19.03 5.65
C ASP A 98 24.66 -19.05 5.21
N PHE A 99 23.92 -17.95 5.44
CA PHE A 99 22.52 -17.81 5.03
C PHE A 99 22.34 -17.13 3.67
N ILE A 100 23.37 -16.53 3.07
CA ILE A 100 23.27 -15.82 1.77
C ILE A 100 22.75 -16.74 0.66
N LEU A 101 23.06 -18.03 0.71
CA LEU A 101 22.60 -19.01 -0.29
C LEU A 101 21.49 -19.93 0.25
N ASN A 102 21.01 -19.70 1.47
CA ASN A 102 19.92 -20.49 2.04
C ASN A 102 18.60 -20.10 1.37
N ARG A 103 18.07 -21.00 0.52
CA ARG A 103 16.82 -20.82 -0.23
C ARG A 103 15.58 -21.34 0.50
N GLU A 104 15.76 -21.94 1.67
CA GLU A 104 14.67 -22.51 2.44
C GLU A 104 13.91 -21.40 3.16
N ILE A 105 14.63 -20.56 3.93
CA ILE A 105 14.03 -19.48 4.70
C ILE A 105 13.71 -18.29 3.79
N LYS A 106 12.52 -17.71 3.98
CA LYS A 106 12.06 -16.50 3.28
C LYS A 106 11.75 -15.42 4.30
N ILE A 107 12.29 -14.23 4.06
CA ILE A 107 11.96 -13.02 4.82
C ILE A 107 11.07 -12.13 3.97
N LYS A 108 9.89 -11.78 4.48
CA LYS A 108 8.96 -10.89 3.78
C LYS A 108 8.41 -9.82 4.70
N ILE A 109 8.34 -8.59 4.19
CA ILE A 109 8.02 -7.40 4.97
C ILE A 109 6.81 -6.68 4.35
N SER A 110 5.93 -6.13 5.16
CA SER A 110 4.94 -5.16 4.69
C SER A 110 4.88 -3.94 5.60
N GLY A 111 4.74 -2.74 5.05
CA GLY A 111 4.62 -1.52 5.85
C GLY A 111 3.33 -1.46 6.69
N CYS A 112 2.36 -2.34 6.46
CA CYS A 112 1.14 -2.45 7.27
C CYS A 112 0.56 -3.88 7.24
N MET A 113 -0.54 -4.10 7.97
CA MET A 113 -1.19 -5.40 8.12
C MET A 113 -1.85 -5.96 6.84
N ASN A 114 -1.98 -5.16 5.77
CA ASN A 114 -2.63 -5.58 4.52
C ASN A 114 -1.83 -6.63 3.73
N SER A 115 -0.57 -6.88 4.12
CA SER A 115 0.24 -7.97 3.56
C SER A 115 0.47 -7.85 2.05
N CYS A 116 0.57 -6.62 1.51
CA CYS A 116 0.92 -6.35 0.12
C CYS A 116 2.31 -6.97 -0.24
N GLY A 117 3.22 -7.14 0.75
CA GLY A 117 4.50 -7.87 0.60
C GLY A 117 4.47 -9.35 1.02
N GLN A 118 3.28 -9.91 1.30
CA GLN A 118 3.06 -11.32 1.67
C GLN A 118 3.78 -11.80 2.95
N HIS A 119 3.95 -10.93 3.95
CA HIS A 119 4.60 -11.28 5.23
C HIS A 119 3.94 -12.46 5.95
N GLY A 120 2.62 -12.65 5.79
CA GLY A 120 1.90 -13.78 6.38
C GLY A 120 2.21 -15.14 5.74
N LEU A 121 2.89 -15.18 4.59
CA LEU A 121 3.28 -16.40 3.85
C LEU A 121 4.80 -16.57 3.80
N ALA A 122 5.48 -16.18 4.87
CA ALA A 122 6.94 -16.25 4.99
C ALA A 122 7.36 -16.97 6.27
N HIS A 123 8.54 -17.59 6.23
CA HIS A 123 9.17 -18.21 7.39
C HIS A 123 9.38 -17.16 8.49
N ILE A 124 9.86 -15.97 8.08
CA ILE A 124 10.01 -14.79 8.91
C ILE A 124 9.25 -13.64 8.25
N GLY A 125 8.08 -13.32 8.80
CA GLY A 125 7.23 -12.23 8.35
C GLY A 125 7.32 -11.02 9.27
N LEU A 126 7.43 -9.83 8.72
CA LEU A 126 7.37 -8.57 9.47
C LEU A 126 6.26 -7.68 8.89
N HIS A 127 5.46 -7.05 9.76
CA HIS A 127 4.62 -5.95 9.30
C HIS A 127 4.63 -4.73 10.21
N GLY A 128 4.54 -3.55 9.59
CA GLY A 128 4.45 -2.28 10.29
C GLY A 128 3.26 -2.22 11.24
N SER A 129 3.49 -1.64 12.41
CA SER A 129 2.52 -1.38 13.46
C SER A 129 3.02 -0.20 14.31
N SER A 130 2.32 0.09 15.40
CA SER A 130 2.74 1.09 16.37
C SER A 130 2.65 0.53 17.79
N LEU A 131 3.49 1.06 18.68
CA LEU A 131 3.44 0.82 20.11
C LEU A 131 3.25 2.15 20.82
N LYS A 132 2.65 2.11 22.01
CA LYS A 132 2.46 3.28 22.86
C LYS A 132 3.36 3.14 24.09
N SER A 133 4.17 4.14 24.37
CA SER A 133 4.98 4.24 25.59
C SER A 133 4.65 5.55 26.30
N GLY A 134 3.90 5.47 27.40
CA GLY A 134 3.35 6.64 28.07
C GLY A 134 2.42 7.45 27.16
N THR A 135 2.75 8.72 26.92
CA THR A 135 2.01 9.63 26.03
C THR A 135 2.51 9.60 24.58
N ARG A 136 3.66 8.99 24.31
CA ARG A 136 4.27 8.94 22.97
C ARG A 136 3.88 7.64 22.25
N VAL A 137 3.85 7.72 20.92
CA VAL A 137 3.69 6.57 20.02
C VAL A 137 5.00 6.39 19.29
N LEU A 138 5.41 5.13 19.08
CA LEU A 138 6.62 4.78 18.36
C LEU A 138 6.31 3.75 17.25
N PRO A 139 7.10 3.72 16.17
CA PRO A 139 6.94 2.74 15.12
C PRO A 139 7.35 1.37 15.66
N SER A 140 6.58 0.35 15.30
CA SER A 140 6.86 -1.02 15.70
C SER A 140 6.66 -1.97 14.54
N VAL A 141 7.19 -3.18 14.69
CA VAL A 141 6.97 -4.28 13.77
C VAL A 141 6.33 -5.43 14.52
N GLN A 142 5.28 -5.99 13.93
CA GLN A 142 4.74 -7.28 14.34
C GLN A 142 5.59 -8.36 13.67
N VAL A 143 6.16 -9.25 14.49
CA VAL A 143 6.89 -10.44 14.06
C VAL A 143 5.89 -11.59 13.90
N LEU A 144 5.94 -12.25 12.74
CA LEU A 144 5.20 -13.46 12.43
C LEU A 144 6.18 -14.55 12.00
N LEU A 145 5.98 -15.77 12.46
CA LEU A 145 6.88 -16.88 12.18
C LEU A 145 6.12 -18.12 11.66
N GLY A 146 6.84 -18.94 10.91
CA GLY A 146 6.40 -20.25 10.48
C GLY A 146 5.50 -20.27 9.25
N GLY A 147 5.25 -19.15 8.56
CA GLY A 147 4.46 -19.18 7.32
C GLY A 147 5.23 -19.74 6.12
N GLY A 148 4.55 -19.86 4.98
CA GLY A 148 5.15 -20.25 3.70
C GLY A 148 4.63 -21.56 3.14
N THR A 149 5.35 -22.14 2.17
CA THR A 149 4.98 -23.39 1.51
C THR A 149 5.56 -24.58 2.27
N VAL A 150 4.72 -25.48 2.78
CA VAL A 150 5.14 -26.67 3.54
C VAL A 150 5.34 -27.92 2.65
N GLY A 151 5.10 -27.78 1.34
CA GLY A 151 5.28 -28.84 0.34
C GLY A 151 3.96 -29.40 -0.19
N ASN A 152 4.02 -30.16 -1.30
CA ASN A 152 2.87 -30.84 -1.92
C ASN A 152 1.66 -29.94 -2.21
N GLY A 153 1.89 -28.67 -2.55
CA GLY A 153 0.84 -27.69 -2.81
C GLY A 153 0.15 -27.12 -1.55
N VAL A 154 0.64 -27.46 -0.35
CA VAL A 154 0.12 -26.96 0.92
C VAL A 154 0.91 -25.73 1.35
N GLY A 155 0.18 -24.68 1.75
CA GLY A 155 0.71 -23.47 2.36
C GLY A 155 0.27 -23.33 3.81
N ARG A 156 1.02 -22.55 4.58
CA ARG A 156 0.76 -22.23 5.98
C ARG A 156 0.85 -20.72 6.21
N ALA A 157 -0.13 -20.19 6.94
CA ALA A 157 -0.07 -18.81 7.40
C ALA A 157 0.85 -18.71 8.62
N ALA A 158 1.69 -17.67 8.67
CA ALA A 158 2.57 -17.39 9.79
C ALA A 158 1.77 -16.98 11.04
N GLU A 159 2.24 -17.40 12.21
CA GLU A 159 1.62 -17.04 13.48
C GLU A 159 2.18 -15.71 14.00
N ARG A 160 1.31 -14.86 14.55
CA ARG A 160 1.75 -13.64 15.25
C ARG A 160 2.43 -13.99 16.56
N VAL A 161 3.71 -13.64 16.67
CA VAL A 161 4.55 -13.96 17.85
C VAL A 161 4.63 -12.78 18.81
N VAL A 162 5.20 -11.65 18.39
CA VAL A 162 5.43 -10.49 19.27
C VAL A 162 5.52 -9.19 18.47
N LYS A 163 5.23 -8.04 19.10
CA LYS A 163 5.55 -6.72 18.56
C LYS A 163 6.81 -6.17 19.22
N VAL A 164 7.68 -5.57 18.43
CA VAL A 164 8.89 -4.89 18.93
C VAL A 164 9.03 -3.51 18.27
N PRO A 165 9.73 -2.55 18.89
CA PRO A 165 10.14 -1.32 18.21
C PRO A 165 10.80 -1.59 16.85
N ALA A 166 10.48 -0.78 15.83
CA ALA A 166 10.91 -1.05 14.45
C ALA A 166 12.45 -1.09 14.31
N LYS A 167 13.16 -0.24 15.06
CA LYS A 167 14.63 -0.20 15.10
C LYS A 167 15.26 -1.48 15.66
N ARG A 168 14.50 -2.31 16.38
CA ARG A 168 14.96 -3.61 16.91
C ARG A 168 14.74 -4.78 15.94
N ALA A 169 14.26 -4.54 14.72
CA ALA A 169 14.07 -5.58 13.71
C ALA A 169 15.36 -6.38 13.41
N THR A 170 16.51 -5.72 13.43
CA THR A 170 17.82 -6.39 13.28
C THR A 170 18.10 -7.35 14.44
N HIS A 171 17.82 -6.94 15.68
CA HIS A 171 17.96 -7.80 16.86
C HIS A 171 17.00 -9.00 16.82
N VAL A 172 15.77 -8.81 16.31
CA VAL A 172 14.84 -9.92 16.09
C VAL A 172 15.41 -10.92 15.10
N LEU A 173 15.92 -10.45 13.96
CA LEU A 173 16.49 -11.33 12.95
C LEU A 173 17.71 -12.09 13.49
N ARG A 174 18.60 -11.41 14.21
CA ARG A 174 19.73 -12.05 14.90
C ARG A 174 19.27 -13.15 15.85
N ALA A 175 18.33 -12.82 16.74
CA ALA A 175 17.82 -13.77 17.72
C ALA A 175 17.24 -15.02 17.06
N ILE A 176 16.49 -14.88 15.96
CA ILE A 176 15.89 -16.02 15.25
C ILE A 176 16.96 -16.86 14.53
N LEU A 177 17.86 -16.23 13.77
CA LEU A 177 18.86 -16.95 12.99
C LEU A 177 19.91 -17.62 13.88
N ASP A 178 20.37 -16.94 14.94
CA ASP A 178 21.32 -17.49 15.91
C ASP A 178 20.74 -18.69 16.64
N ASP A 179 19.47 -18.59 17.03
CA ASP A 179 18.76 -19.65 17.71
C ASP A 179 18.52 -20.86 16.80
N TYR A 180 18.09 -20.64 15.55
CA TYR A 180 17.96 -21.71 14.56
C TYR A 180 19.30 -22.38 14.26
N ARG A 181 20.35 -21.59 14.04
CA ARG A 181 21.71 -22.09 13.80
C ARG A 181 22.24 -22.95 14.95
N SER A 182 21.93 -22.58 16.19
CA SER A 182 22.47 -23.25 17.38
C SER A 182 21.68 -24.48 17.81
N ASN A 183 20.37 -24.51 17.52
CA ASN A 183 19.46 -25.51 18.08
C ASN A 183 18.76 -26.39 17.02
N SER A 184 19.01 -26.16 15.73
CA SER A 184 18.54 -27.06 14.67
C SER A 184 19.24 -28.41 14.75
N ILE A 185 18.51 -29.47 14.40
CA ILE A 185 19.08 -30.80 14.22
C ILE A 185 19.48 -31.01 12.76
N THR A 186 20.27 -32.05 12.48
CA THR A 186 20.75 -32.36 11.13
C THR A 186 19.60 -32.42 10.13
N ASP A 187 19.74 -31.68 9.02
CA ASP A 187 18.77 -31.60 7.92
C ASP A 187 17.36 -31.10 8.32
N GLU A 188 17.24 -30.37 9.43
CA GLU A 188 15.98 -29.79 9.88
C GLU A 188 15.66 -28.48 9.12
N THR A 189 14.52 -28.44 8.42
CA THR A 189 14.00 -27.21 7.82
C THR A 189 13.55 -26.22 8.89
N PHE A 190 13.49 -24.93 8.57
CA PHE A 190 12.99 -23.93 9.52
C PHE A 190 11.54 -24.19 9.93
N HIS A 191 10.69 -24.74 9.03
CA HIS A 191 9.34 -25.16 9.41
C HIS A 191 9.33 -26.23 10.49
N ASN A 192 10.14 -27.29 10.33
CA ASN A 192 10.22 -28.37 11.31
C ASN A 192 10.79 -27.87 12.63
N TYR A 193 11.81 -27.01 12.57
CA TYR A 193 12.38 -26.34 13.73
C TYR A 193 11.31 -25.52 14.48
N TYR A 194 10.56 -24.70 13.75
CA TYR A 194 9.49 -23.89 14.32
C TYR A 194 8.41 -24.76 14.98
N ASP A 195 8.00 -25.85 14.34
CA ASP A 195 6.96 -26.75 14.85
C ASP A 195 7.40 -27.52 16.10
N ARG A 196 8.68 -27.91 16.16
CA ARG A 196 9.26 -28.58 17.31
C ARG A 196 9.34 -27.67 18.54
N GLN A 197 9.73 -26.41 18.34
CA GLN A 197 9.88 -25.44 19.43
C GLN A 197 8.54 -24.82 19.84
N GLY A 198 7.70 -24.52 18.86
CA GLY A 198 6.40 -23.88 19.02
C GLY A 198 6.46 -22.36 19.25
N LYS A 199 5.31 -21.71 19.05
CA LYS A 199 5.14 -20.26 19.18
C LYS A 199 5.61 -19.69 20.53
N ASP A 200 5.28 -20.35 21.64
CA ASP A 200 5.59 -19.85 22.99
C ASP A 200 7.09 -19.83 23.28
N TYR A 201 7.86 -20.69 22.61
CA TYR A 201 9.32 -20.65 22.67
C TYR A 201 9.84 -19.35 22.03
N PHE A 202 9.46 -19.06 20.79
CA PHE A 202 9.86 -17.83 20.10
C PHE A 202 9.33 -16.57 20.77
N TYR A 203 8.12 -16.62 21.34
CA TYR A 203 7.60 -15.50 22.13
C TYR A 203 8.54 -15.19 23.29
N ARG A 204 8.98 -16.21 24.05
CA ARG A 204 9.92 -16.01 25.17
C ARG A 204 11.30 -15.54 24.70
N LEU A 205 11.80 -16.07 23.58
CA LEU A 205 13.06 -15.64 22.96
C LEU A 205 13.04 -14.15 22.61
N LEU A 206 11.93 -13.68 22.02
CA LEU A 206 11.82 -12.30 21.49
C LEU A 206 11.23 -11.31 22.49
N LYS A 207 10.59 -11.77 23.56
CA LYS A 207 9.94 -10.91 24.59
C LYS A 207 10.87 -9.84 25.17
N PRO A 208 12.17 -10.09 25.45
CA PRO A 208 13.06 -9.04 25.94
C PRO A 208 13.19 -7.86 24.97
N LEU A 209 13.11 -8.10 23.66
CA LEU A 209 13.18 -7.05 22.64
C LEU A 209 11.92 -6.18 22.59
N ALA A 210 10.81 -6.66 23.15
CA ALA A 210 9.55 -5.91 23.27
C ALA A 210 9.51 -4.98 24.49
N ASP A 211 10.52 -4.99 25.35
CA ASP A 211 10.57 -4.16 26.55
C ASP A 211 10.72 -2.67 26.19
N LEU A 212 9.77 -1.85 26.66
CA LEU A 212 9.72 -0.41 26.39
C LEU A 212 10.38 0.45 27.47
N THR A 213 10.92 -0.16 28.53
CA THR A 213 11.60 0.58 29.62
C THR A 213 12.99 1.08 29.23
N THR A 214 13.58 0.51 28.17
CA THR A 214 14.93 0.79 27.68
C THR A 214 14.94 1.55 26.34
N LEU A 215 13.84 2.23 26.00
CA LEU A 215 13.73 2.96 24.74
C LEU A 215 14.75 4.09 24.63
N THR A 216 15.33 4.24 23.45
CA THR A 216 16.14 5.41 23.08
C THR A 216 15.34 6.38 22.20
N GLU A 217 15.80 7.63 22.05
CA GLU A 217 15.10 8.62 21.21
C GLU A 217 15.03 8.21 19.73
N ASP A 218 16.04 7.51 19.20
CA ASP A 218 16.03 6.99 17.83
C ASP A 218 14.91 5.97 17.59
N GLU A 219 14.44 5.28 18.63
CA GLU A 219 13.34 4.31 18.52
C GLU A 219 11.96 4.96 18.35
N PHE A 220 11.86 6.29 18.50
CA PHE A 220 10.67 7.06 18.14
C PHE A 220 10.68 7.54 16.70
N VAL A 221 11.75 7.24 15.94
CA VAL A 221 11.89 7.57 14.53
C VAL A 221 11.84 6.27 13.73
N ASP A 222 11.11 6.27 12.62
CA ASP A 222 11.03 5.08 11.76
C ASP A 222 12.28 4.96 10.87
N TRP A 223 12.52 3.79 10.29
CA TRP A 223 13.62 3.62 9.35
C TRP A 223 13.48 4.56 8.14
N GLY A 224 14.56 5.27 7.78
CA GLY A 224 14.58 6.17 6.62
C GLY A 224 13.86 7.51 6.82
N HIS A 225 13.46 7.82 8.06
CA HIS A 225 12.87 9.11 8.44
C HIS A 225 13.78 9.85 9.43
N GLU A 226 13.63 11.18 9.51
CA GLU A 226 14.31 12.03 10.51
C GLU A 226 13.35 12.55 11.59
N GLU A 227 12.05 12.54 11.30
CA GLU A 227 11.01 13.09 12.17
C GLU A 227 10.50 12.07 13.21
N THR A 228 10.01 12.60 14.33
CA THR A 228 9.34 11.76 15.34
C THR A 228 8.07 11.15 14.75
N TYR A 229 7.91 9.84 14.95
CA TYR A 229 6.79 9.09 14.45
C TYR A 229 5.44 9.65 14.92
N VAL A 230 4.58 9.92 13.96
CA VAL A 230 3.16 10.23 14.18
C VAL A 230 2.34 9.18 13.47
N SER A 231 1.39 8.57 14.20
CA SER A 231 0.49 7.59 13.60
C SER A 231 -0.51 8.31 12.68
N ALA A 232 -0.23 8.34 11.39
CA ALA A 232 -1.13 8.87 10.36
C ALA A 232 -1.39 7.78 9.32
N ILE A 233 -2.50 7.04 9.48
CA ILE A 233 -2.99 6.17 8.41
C ILE A 233 -3.87 7.04 7.52
N GLY A 234 -3.44 7.25 6.28
CA GLY A 234 -4.19 8.03 5.30
C GLY A 234 -5.46 7.31 4.83
N VAL A 235 -6.27 8.02 4.04
CA VAL A 235 -7.43 7.47 3.33
C VAL A 235 -7.01 7.24 1.87
N GLY A 236 -7.21 6.04 1.34
CA GLY A 236 -6.85 5.70 -0.04
C GLY A 236 -6.60 4.21 -0.25
N GLU A 237 -6.18 3.82 -1.46
CA GLU A 237 -5.88 2.42 -1.83
C GLU A 237 -4.40 2.04 -1.54
N CYS A 238 -4.10 0.75 -1.32
CA CYS A 238 -2.72 0.25 -1.10
C CYS A 238 -1.89 0.50 -2.36
N ALA A 239 -0.85 1.35 -2.28
CA ALA A 239 0.16 1.56 -3.32
C ALA A 239 -0.40 1.71 -4.75
N GLY A 240 -1.60 2.26 -4.89
CA GLY A 240 -2.13 2.71 -6.18
C GLY A 240 -1.40 3.97 -6.62
N VAL A 241 -1.46 4.27 -7.91
CA VAL A 241 -1.08 5.59 -8.43
C VAL A 241 -1.76 6.64 -7.55
N VAL A 242 -1.10 7.78 -7.29
CA VAL A 242 -1.80 8.95 -6.73
C VAL A 242 -2.81 9.39 -7.78
N ILE A 243 -4.00 8.80 -7.72
CA ILE A 243 -5.11 9.15 -8.59
C ILE A 243 -5.64 10.47 -8.05
N ASP A 244 -5.83 11.45 -8.93
CA ASP A 244 -6.58 12.65 -8.59
C ASP A 244 -8.01 12.23 -8.24
N LEU A 245 -8.26 12.03 -6.94
CA LEU A 245 -9.53 11.55 -6.44
C LEU A 245 -10.66 12.54 -6.74
N VAL A 246 -10.36 13.84 -6.86
CA VAL A 246 -11.32 14.87 -7.30
C VAL A 246 -11.70 14.62 -8.76
N ALA A 247 -10.72 14.44 -9.65
CA ALA A 247 -10.97 14.14 -11.05
C ALA A 247 -11.72 12.81 -11.25
N THR A 248 -11.39 11.79 -10.48
CA THR A 248 -12.11 10.50 -10.51
C THR A 248 -13.56 10.63 -10.08
N LEU A 249 -13.83 11.37 -9.00
CA LEU A 249 -15.21 11.61 -8.56
C LEU A 249 -16.01 12.42 -9.58
N LEU A 250 -15.39 13.38 -10.27
CA LEU A 250 -16.04 14.11 -11.36
C LEU A 250 -16.33 13.19 -12.56
N TYR A 251 -15.43 12.27 -12.90
CA TYR A 251 -15.68 11.26 -13.93
C TYR A 251 -16.82 10.30 -13.53
N GLU A 252 -16.88 9.87 -12.26
CA GLU A 252 -17.99 9.05 -11.73
C GLU A 252 -19.33 9.82 -11.78
N SER A 253 -19.31 11.14 -11.56
CA SER A 253 -20.49 11.99 -11.76
C SER A 253 -20.94 12.05 -13.22
N GLU A 254 -20.02 12.07 -14.18
CA GLU A 254 -20.35 12.01 -15.61
C GLU A 254 -21.00 10.68 -15.99
N GLU A 255 -20.48 9.56 -15.48
CA GLU A 255 -21.07 8.23 -15.71
C GLU A 255 -22.52 8.17 -15.16
N LYS A 256 -22.74 8.68 -13.94
CA LYS A 256 -24.08 8.79 -13.35
C LYS A 256 -25.00 9.69 -14.17
N LEU A 257 -24.47 10.75 -14.78
CA LEU A 257 -25.23 11.63 -15.65
C LEU A 257 -25.67 10.89 -16.92
N GLU A 258 -24.80 10.06 -17.50
CA GLU A 258 -25.17 9.23 -18.66
C GLU A 258 -26.26 8.20 -18.29
N TRP A 259 -26.22 7.61 -17.09
CA TRP A 259 -27.31 6.78 -16.59
C TRP A 259 -28.61 7.58 -16.42
N ALA A 260 -28.54 8.80 -15.90
CA ALA A 260 -29.69 9.67 -15.75
C ALA A 260 -30.34 10.00 -17.11
N LYS A 261 -29.52 10.34 -18.12
CA LYS A 261 -29.98 10.59 -19.50
C LYS A 261 -30.58 9.33 -20.13
N GLY A 262 -29.96 8.17 -19.92
CA GLY A 262 -30.45 6.87 -20.40
C GLY A 262 -31.82 6.53 -19.83
N SER A 263 -31.98 6.63 -18.51
CA SER A 263 -33.26 6.43 -17.82
C SER A 263 -34.32 7.44 -18.25
N PHE A 264 -33.93 8.70 -18.46
CA PHE A 264 -34.82 9.74 -18.97
C PHE A 264 -35.32 9.42 -20.39
N ALA A 265 -34.42 9.02 -21.30
CA ALA A 265 -34.78 8.60 -22.65
C ALA A 265 -35.69 7.36 -22.65
N GLY A 266 -35.48 6.46 -21.68
CA GLY A 266 -36.33 5.28 -21.43
C GLY A 266 -37.67 5.59 -20.76
N LYS A 267 -37.95 6.85 -20.41
CA LYS A 267 -39.13 7.29 -19.63
C LYS A 267 -39.24 6.68 -18.22
N SER A 268 -38.12 6.21 -17.68
CA SER A 268 -38.00 5.77 -16.28
C SER A 268 -37.73 6.98 -15.38
N TRP A 269 -38.77 7.78 -15.11
CA TRP A 269 -38.63 9.07 -14.42
C TRP A 269 -38.01 8.95 -13.02
N ALA A 270 -38.42 7.97 -12.23
CA ALA A 270 -37.88 7.74 -10.90
C ALA A 270 -36.37 7.45 -10.93
N ASP A 271 -35.93 6.61 -11.86
CA ASP A 271 -34.51 6.26 -12.03
C ASP A 271 -33.71 7.46 -12.54
N ALA A 272 -34.25 8.22 -13.51
CA ALA A 272 -33.62 9.44 -14.02
C ALA A 272 -33.40 10.47 -12.90
N ILE A 273 -34.40 10.64 -12.03
CA ILE A 273 -34.34 11.54 -10.86
C ILE A 273 -33.30 11.03 -9.85
N TYR A 274 -33.27 9.74 -9.55
CA TYR A 274 -32.32 9.16 -8.60
C TYR A 274 -30.86 9.26 -9.09
N HIS A 275 -30.63 9.00 -10.37
CA HIS A 275 -29.31 9.19 -10.96
C HIS A 275 -28.89 10.66 -10.98
N SER A 276 -29.82 11.58 -11.29
CA SER A 276 -29.58 13.04 -11.19
C SER A 276 -29.22 13.47 -9.76
N TYR A 277 -29.91 12.94 -8.74
CA TYR A 277 -29.55 13.12 -7.33
C TYR A 277 -28.12 12.65 -7.04
N SER A 278 -27.74 11.50 -7.60
CA SER A 278 -26.41 10.93 -7.42
C SER A 278 -25.31 11.79 -8.07
N VAL A 279 -25.62 12.48 -9.19
CA VAL A 279 -24.71 13.46 -9.82
C VAL A 279 -24.42 14.63 -8.88
N PHE A 280 -25.45 15.22 -8.24
CA PHE A 280 -25.25 16.31 -7.28
C PHE A 280 -24.34 15.90 -6.13
N VAL A 281 -24.66 14.79 -5.46
CA VAL A 281 -23.90 14.33 -4.28
C VAL A 281 -22.45 13.99 -4.65
N SER A 282 -22.21 13.36 -5.80
CA SER A 282 -20.87 12.93 -6.19
C SER A 282 -20.01 14.13 -6.62
N SER A 283 -20.59 15.10 -7.32
CA SER A 283 -19.89 16.32 -7.74
C SER A 283 -19.58 17.23 -6.54
N ALA A 284 -20.52 17.36 -5.60
CA ALA A 284 -20.29 18.09 -4.35
C ALA A 284 -19.19 17.44 -3.50
N LYS A 285 -19.16 16.11 -3.42
CA LYS A 285 -18.09 15.37 -2.73
C LYS A 285 -16.73 15.64 -3.36
N ALA A 286 -16.65 15.68 -4.69
CA ALA A 286 -15.41 15.98 -5.41
C ALA A 286 -14.85 17.34 -4.99
N LEU A 287 -15.69 18.38 -5.00
CA LEU A 287 -15.28 19.73 -4.62
C LEU A 287 -14.94 19.87 -3.13
N LEU A 288 -15.68 19.22 -2.23
CA LEU A 288 -15.36 19.23 -0.80
C LEU A 288 -13.99 18.62 -0.50
N LEU A 289 -13.64 17.55 -1.21
CA LEU A 289 -12.35 16.91 -1.08
C LEU A 289 -11.21 17.86 -1.47
N ASP A 290 -11.42 18.74 -2.45
CA ASP A 290 -10.43 19.75 -2.84
C ASP A 290 -10.15 20.77 -1.73
N LYS A 291 -11.14 21.03 -0.85
CA LYS A 291 -10.96 21.82 0.39
C LYS A 291 -10.45 20.99 1.58
N GLY A 292 -10.09 19.73 1.38
CA GLY A 292 -9.69 18.81 2.44
C GLY A 292 -10.84 18.40 3.37
N VAL A 293 -12.10 18.63 2.99
CA VAL A 293 -13.27 18.30 3.80
C VAL A 293 -13.72 16.87 3.49
N ASN A 294 -13.49 15.97 4.44
CA ASN A 294 -13.86 14.56 4.31
C ASN A 294 -15.24 14.30 4.91
N SER A 295 -16.19 13.86 4.07
CA SER A 295 -17.51 13.41 4.49
C SER A 295 -17.90 12.12 3.79
N SER A 296 -18.30 11.11 4.56
CA SER A 296 -18.58 9.75 4.07
C SER A 296 -20.07 9.44 3.90
N THR A 297 -20.96 10.33 4.31
CA THR A 297 -22.42 10.15 4.21
C THR A 297 -23.04 11.16 3.24
N GLN A 298 -24.11 10.78 2.53
CA GLN A 298 -24.78 11.68 1.57
C GLN A 298 -25.31 12.95 2.26
N ALA A 299 -25.97 12.81 3.42
CA ALA A 299 -26.45 13.94 4.21
C ALA A 299 -25.31 14.84 4.70
N GLY A 300 -24.17 14.24 5.08
CA GLY A 300 -22.98 14.98 5.45
C GLY A 300 -22.44 15.80 4.27
N ILE A 301 -22.31 15.19 3.09
CA ILE A 301 -21.84 15.87 1.87
C ILE A 301 -22.73 17.08 1.53
N ILE A 302 -24.05 16.91 1.56
CA ILE A 302 -25.01 17.98 1.27
C ILE A 302 -24.83 19.16 2.24
N ARG A 303 -24.78 18.88 3.55
CA ARG A 303 -24.63 19.90 4.59
C ARG A 303 -23.28 20.62 4.51
N GLU A 304 -22.19 19.86 4.33
CA GLU A 304 -20.86 20.45 4.22
C GLU A 304 -20.73 21.31 2.96
N PHE A 305 -21.35 20.91 1.85
CA PHE A 305 -21.29 21.72 0.63
C PHE A 305 -21.96 23.09 0.81
N ASP A 306 -23.12 23.13 1.48
CA ASP A 306 -23.74 24.42 1.86
C ASP A 306 -22.81 25.27 2.72
N ALA A 307 -22.19 24.67 3.75
CA ALA A 307 -21.33 25.38 4.68
C ALA A 307 -20.03 25.90 4.03
N GLN A 308 -19.43 25.12 3.13
CA GLN A 308 -18.08 25.37 2.59
C GLN A 308 -18.08 26.11 1.26
N TYR A 309 -19.15 26.00 0.46
CA TYR A 309 -19.23 26.59 -0.87
C TYR A 309 -20.33 27.63 -1.02
N VAL A 310 -21.56 27.30 -0.63
CA VAL A 310 -22.71 28.21 -0.81
C VAL A 310 -22.64 29.38 0.18
N ALA A 311 -22.43 29.12 1.47
CA ALA A 311 -22.32 30.16 2.49
C ALA A 311 -21.08 31.06 2.31
N ALA A 312 -20.02 30.52 1.70
CA ALA A 312 -18.82 31.27 1.35
C ALA A 312 -19.01 32.14 0.08
N GLY A 313 -20.12 31.99 -0.65
CA GLY A 313 -20.35 32.66 -1.93
C GLY A 313 -19.46 32.14 -3.06
N GLU A 314 -18.83 30.99 -2.89
CA GLU A 314 -17.88 30.40 -3.84
C GLU A 314 -18.56 29.53 -4.90
N PHE A 315 -19.83 29.15 -4.68
CA PHE A 315 -20.67 28.41 -5.60
C PHE A 315 -22.10 28.92 -5.51
N THR A 316 -22.70 29.29 -6.65
CA THR A 316 -24.04 29.87 -6.69
C THR A 316 -25.07 28.79 -6.97
N VAL A 317 -26.08 28.69 -6.09
CA VAL A 317 -27.27 27.86 -6.26
C VAL A 317 -28.51 28.67 -5.89
N ASP A 318 -29.64 28.41 -6.54
CA ASP A 318 -30.91 29.04 -6.20
C ASP A 318 -31.41 28.53 -4.84
N GLY A 319 -31.16 29.31 -3.78
CA GLY A 319 -31.47 28.93 -2.40
C GLY A 319 -30.29 28.24 -1.72
N THR A 320 -30.50 27.02 -1.22
CA THR A 320 -29.45 26.19 -0.62
C THR A 320 -29.19 24.96 -1.49
N PHE A 321 -27.99 24.41 -1.42
CA PHE A 321 -27.68 23.13 -2.06
C PHE A 321 -28.54 22.01 -1.47
N THR A 322 -28.81 22.06 -0.16
CA THR A 322 -29.77 21.17 0.49
C THR A 322 -31.15 21.25 -0.15
N ASP A 323 -31.66 22.45 -0.39
CA ASP A 323 -32.97 22.63 -1.03
C ASP A 323 -32.99 22.15 -2.46
N LEU A 324 -31.91 22.38 -3.22
CA LEU A 324 -31.73 21.88 -4.57
C LEU A 324 -31.77 20.34 -4.60
N VAL A 325 -30.94 19.68 -3.80
CA VAL A 325 -30.76 18.22 -3.83
C VAL A 325 -31.94 17.47 -3.21
N LEU A 326 -32.60 18.03 -2.20
CA LEU A 326 -33.72 17.36 -1.53
C LEU A 326 -35.08 17.59 -2.19
N GLN A 327 -35.13 18.22 -3.37
CA GLN A 327 -36.36 18.29 -4.19
C GLN A 327 -36.89 16.90 -4.54
N ILE A 328 -36.02 15.88 -4.61
CA ILE A 328 -36.38 14.47 -4.84
C ILE A 328 -37.39 13.94 -3.82
N ASN A 329 -37.38 14.46 -2.58
CA ASN A 329 -38.30 14.04 -1.52
C ASN A 329 -39.57 14.89 -1.46
N LYS A 330 -39.63 15.98 -2.24
CA LYS A 330 -40.71 16.97 -2.21
C LYS A 330 -41.62 16.90 -3.44
N ASN A 331 -41.21 16.19 -4.50
CA ASN A 331 -41.92 16.10 -5.77
C ASN A 331 -42.21 14.64 -6.14
N GLU A 332 -43.34 14.41 -6.79
CA GLU A 332 -43.62 13.10 -7.38
C GLU A 332 -42.74 12.86 -8.62
N PRO A 333 -42.38 11.59 -8.92
CA PRO A 333 -41.59 11.24 -10.11
C PRO A 333 -42.36 11.44 -11.42
N SER A 334 -42.53 12.69 -11.85
CA SER A 334 -43.17 13.06 -13.12
C SER A 334 -42.14 13.39 -14.20
N GLU A 335 -42.58 13.43 -15.46
CA GLU A 335 -41.76 13.84 -16.60
C GLU A 335 -41.30 15.30 -16.45
N GLU A 336 -42.17 16.19 -15.98
CA GLU A 336 -41.85 17.60 -15.76
C GLU A 336 -40.75 17.76 -14.71
N PHE A 337 -40.86 17.06 -13.58
CA PHE A 337 -39.86 17.12 -12.53
C PHE A 337 -38.55 16.46 -12.96
N ALA A 338 -38.59 15.29 -13.61
CA ALA A 338 -37.39 14.64 -14.14
C ALA A 338 -36.65 15.54 -15.15
N THR A 339 -37.38 16.27 -15.99
CA THR A 339 -36.80 17.21 -16.97
C THR A 339 -36.07 18.36 -16.28
N ALA A 340 -36.73 19.01 -15.32
CA ALA A 340 -36.15 20.14 -14.59
C ALA A 340 -34.94 19.70 -13.73
N TYR A 341 -35.08 18.58 -13.03
CA TYR A 341 -34.07 18.08 -12.11
C TYR A 341 -32.82 17.56 -12.81
N LEU A 342 -32.98 16.90 -13.97
CA LEU A 342 -31.86 16.50 -14.83
C LEU A 342 -31.11 17.72 -15.38
N ALA A 343 -31.82 18.76 -15.81
CA ALA A 343 -31.20 20.00 -16.30
C ALA A 343 -30.38 20.69 -15.20
N GLN A 344 -30.90 20.74 -13.97
CA GLN A 344 -30.18 21.25 -12.81
C GLN A 344 -28.92 20.42 -12.50
N ALA A 345 -29.01 19.08 -12.58
CA ALA A 345 -27.87 18.19 -12.35
C ALA A 345 -26.77 18.37 -13.41
N ILE A 346 -27.15 18.54 -14.68
CA ILE A 346 -26.21 18.87 -15.77
C ILE A 346 -25.50 20.18 -15.49
N GLN A 347 -26.26 21.22 -15.13
CA GLN A 347 -25.71 22.55 -14.84
C GLN A 347 -24.72 22.48 -13.67
N PHE A 348 -25.11 21.84 -12.56
CA PHE A 348 -24.27 21.71 -11.37
C PHE A 348 -22.96 20.96 -11.64
N LEU A 349 -23.00 19.89 -12.44
CA LEU A 349 -21.79 19.16 -12.82
C LEU A 349 -20.86 20.03 -13.68
N ASN A 350 -21.41 20.77 -14.65
CA ASN A 350 -20.62 21.68 -15.48
C ASN A 350 -19.95 22.77 -14.64
N ASP A 351 -20.69 23.40 -13.74
CA ASP A 351 -20.17 24.44 -12.84
C ASP A 351 -19.09 23.85 -11.90
N SER A 352 -19.28 22.62 -11.43
CA SER A 352 -18.29 21.91 -10.63
C SER A 352 -16.98 21.67 -11.39
N LYS A 353 -17.07 21.29 -12.67
CA LYS A 353 -15.89 21.10 -13.53
C LYS A 353 -15.17 22.40 -13.82
N ILE A 354 -15.90 23.48 -14.11
CA ILE A 354 -15.32 24.81 -14.33
C ILE A 354 -14.55 25.27 -13.09
N LYS A 355 -15.16 25.13 -11.90
CA LYS A 355 -14.52 25.48 -10.63
C LYS A 355 -13.23 24.70 -10.39
N ARG A 356 -13.23 23.40 -10.69
CA ARG A 356 -12.02 22.57 -10.61
C ARG A 356 -10.95 23.03 -11.60
N GLU A 357 -11.31 23.34 -12.84
CA GLU A 357 -10.35 23.85 -13.83
C GLU A 357 -9.71 25.18 -13.42
N GLU A 358 -10.46 26.07 -12.78
CA GLU A 358 -9.93 27.33 -12.22
C GLU A 358 -8.88 27.06 -11.13
N LEU A 359 -9.16 26.12 -10.22
CA LEU A 359 -8.26 25.75 -9.12
C LEU A 359 -7.00 25.03 -9.58
N VAL A 360 -7.07 24.19 -10.62
CA VAL A 360 -5.88 23.50 -11.16
C VAL A 360 -4.97 24.46 -11.94
N ARG A 361 -5.50 25.58 -12.45
CA ARG A 361 -4.73 26.59 -13.19
C ARG A 361 -4.09 27.67 -12.31
N SER A 362 -4.61 27.90 -11.10
CA SER A 362 -4.06 28.83 -10.10
C SER A 362 -2.90 28.21 -9.33
#